data_AF-A0A970AI24-F1
#
_entry.id   AF-A0A970AI24-F1
#
_cell.length_a   1.000
_cell.length_b   1.000
_cell.length_c   1.000
_cell.angle_alpha   90.00
_cell.angle_beta   90.00
_cell.angle_gamma   90.00
#
_symmetry.space_group_name_H-M   'P 1'
#
loop_
_entity.id
_entity.type
_entity.pdbx_description
1 polymer ?
#
loop_
_entity_poly.entity_id
_entity_poly.type
_entity_poly.pdbx_seq_one_letter_code
_entity_poly.pdbx_strand_id
1 'polypeptide(L)'
;MVGLLYSPPIVFLIFLVLFLVGSKVFALYAPSSAHREHGLEGYACGQRNVRHYVNPDYSQFFPFALFFTIMHVLVLVVATASYEALLLPIIYVASGVLAMIIIFKN
;
A
#
# COMPACT_ATOMS: atom_id res chain seq x y z
N MET A 1 -19.64 18.80 18.09
CA MET A 1 -19.36 19.31 16.73
C MET A 1 -17.91 19.05 16.29
N VAL A 2 -16.90 19.24 17.14
CA VAL A 2 -15.48 18.97 16.81
C VAL A 2 -15.18 17.49 16.54
N GLY A 3 -15.86 16.55 17.23
CA GLY A 3 -15.62 15.11 17.07
C GLY A 3 -15.97 14.54 15.69
N LEU A 4 -16.82 15.20 14.90
CA LEU A 4 -17.13 14.76 13.54
C LEU A 4 -15.94 14.99 12.60
N LEU A 5 -15.26 16.14 12.75
CA LEU A 5 -14.13 16.53 11.91
C LEU A 5 -12.92 15.60 12.08
N TYR A 6 -12.71 15.07 13.30
CA TYR A 6 -11.64 14.12 13.61
C TYR A 6 -12.02 12.65 13.36
N SER A 7 -13.21 12.38 12.81
CA SER A 7 -13.56 11.00 12.46
C SER A 7 -12.64 10.49 11.34
N PRO A 8 -12.13 9.25 11.43
CA PRO A 8 -11.25 8.66 10.40
C PRO A 8 -11.74 8.84 8.95
N PRO A 9 -13.03 8.62 8.61
CA PRO A 9 -13.49 8.79 7.22
C PRO A 9 -13.43 10.25 6.76
N ILE A 10 -13.74 11.22 7.63
CA ILE A 10 -13.73 12.64 7.26
C ILE A 10 -12.29 13.12 7.06
N VAL A 11 -11.37 12.73 7.95
CA VAL A 11 -9.94 13.05 7.81
C VAL A 11 -9.38 12.45 6.52
N PHE A 12 -9.71 11.19 6.21
CA PHE A 12 -9.31 10.55 4.96
C PHE A 12 -9.81 11.34 3.73
N LEU A 13 -11.09 11.75 3.72
CA LEU A 13 -11.65 12.54 2.62
C LEU A 13 -10.95 13.89 2.45
N ILE A 14 -10.61 14.57 3.55
CA ILE A 14 -9.87 15.84 3.51
C ILE A 14 -8.51 15.63 2.84
N PHE A 15 -7.74 14.62 3.26
CA PHE A 15 -6.45 14.31 2.65
C PHE A 15 -6.60 13.89 1.19
N LEU A 16 -7.60 13.08 0.85
CA LEU A 16 -7.86 12.68 -0.53
C LEU A 16 -8.11 13.90 -1.43
N VAL A 17 -8.95 14.84 -0.98
CA VAL A 17 -9.19 16.09 -1.71
C VAL A 17 -7.91 16.91 -1.82
N LEU A 18 -7.14 17.04 -0.73
CA LEU A 18 -5.86 17.75 -0.73
C LEU A 18 -4.88 17.15 -1.75
N PHE A 19 -4.76 15.82 -1.82
CA PHE A 19 -3.90 15.12 -2.77
C PHE A 19 -4.37 15.27 -4.22
N LEU A 20 -5.69 15.25 -4.48
CA LEU A 20 -6.23 15.46 -5.82
C LEU A 20 -6.03 16.91 -6.30
N VAL A 21 -6.21 17.88 -5.41
CA VAL A 21 -5.95 19.29 -5.75
C VAL A 21 -4.45 19.49 -5.95
N GLY A 22 -3.62 18.98 -5.04
CA GLY A 22 -2.17 19.04 -5.15
C GLY A 22 -1.67 18.42 -6.45
N SER A 23 -2.12 17.21 -6.80
CA SER A 23 -1.70 16.54 -8.04
C SER A 23 -2.06 17.34 -9.28
N LYS A 24 -3.25 17.97 -9.32
CA LYS A 24 -3.63 18.87 -10.42
C LYS A 24 -2.79 20.14 -10.46
N VAL A 25 -2.51 20.75 -9.31
CA VAL A 25 -1.65 21.95 -9.23
C VAL A 25 -0.25 21.62 -9.72
N PHE A 26 0.34 20.51 -9.29
CA PHE A 26 1.65 20.08 -9.76
C PHE A 26 1.64 19.69 -11.24
N ALA A 27 0.54 19.10 -11.74
CA ALA A 27 0.39 18.79 -13.16
C ALA A 27 0.39 20.04 -14.05
N LEU A 28 -0.03 21.22 -13.55
CA LEU A 28 0.07 22.48 -14.29
C LEU A 28 1.52 22.93 -14.51
N TYR A 29 2.41 22.60 -13.57
CA TYR A 29 3.84 22.87 -13.69
C TYR A 29 4.59 21.77 -14.46
N ALA A 30 3.97 20.61 -14.66
CA ALA A 30 4.57 19.56 -15.46
C ALA A 30 4.65 20.03 -16.91
N PRO A 31 5.83 19.98 -17.55
CA PRO A 31 5.94 20.29 -18.96
C PRO A 31 5.01 19.38 -19.74
N SER A 32 4.19 19.95 -20.61
CA SER A 32 3.34 19.17 -21.50
C SER A 32 4.23 18.21 -22.27
N SER A 33 4.08 16.91 -22.02
CA SER A 33 4.64 15.90 -22.91
C SER A 33 3.89 16.07 -24.22
N ALA A 34 4.43 16.91 -25.11
CA ALA A 34 4.11 16.83 -26.52
C ALA A 34 4.11 15.34 -26.83
N HIS A 35 2.98 14.80 -27.29
CA HIS A 35 2.79 13.38 -27.55
C HIS A 35 3.82 12.97 -28.62
N ARG A 36 5.06 12.73 -28.19
CA ARG A 36 6.12 12.19 -29.02
C ARG A 36 5.69 10.77 -29.30
N GLU A 37 5.81 10.39 -30.56
CA GLU A 37 5.37 9.10 -31.12
C GLU A 37 5.72 7.88 -30.23
N HIS A 38 6.83 7.97 -29.49
CA HIS A 38 7.36 6.90 -28.63
C HIS A 38 7.47 7.26 -27.14
N GLY A 39 6.82 8.34 -26.68
CA GLY A 39 6.96 8.86 -25.30
C GLY A 39 6.35 7.96 -24.21
N LEU A 40 5.43 7.07 -24.59
CA LEU A 40 4.77 6.12 -23.70
C LEU A 40 5.33 4.70 -23.82
N GLU A 41 6.33 4.49 -24.68
CA GLU A 41 6.98 3.20 -24.83
C GLU A 41 7.84 2.88 -23.59
N GLY A 42 7.83 1.61 -23.17
CA GLY A 42 8.70 1.15 -22.09
C GLY A 42 10.17 1.41 -22.42
N TYR A 43 10.95 1.81 -21.42
CA TYR A 43 12.36 2.08 -21.64
C TYR A 43 13.09 0.81 -22.09
N ALA A 44 13.58 0.83 -23.32
CA ALA A 44 14.28 -0.29 -23.95
C ALA A 44 15.66 0.12 -24.52
N CYS A 45 16.30 1.15 -23.94
CA CYS A 45 17.59 1.68 -24.41
C CYS A 45 17.61 2.00 -25.93
N GLY A 46 16.48 2.44 -26.48
CA GLY A 46 16.32 2.75 -27.91
C GLY A 46 16.02 1.54 -28.82
N GLN A 47 15.91 0.33 -28.27
CA GLN A 47 15.47 -0.84 -29.03
C GLN A 47 13.95 -0.80 -29.27
N ARG A 48 13.53 -1.09 -30.50
CA ARG A 48 12.12 -1.16 -30.90
C ARG A 48 11.67 -2.63 -30.96
N ASN A 49 10.39 -2.88 -30.68
CA ASN A 49 9.79 -4.22 -30.73
C ASN A 49 10.43 -5.24 -29.76
N VAL A 50 10.95 -4.78 -28.61
CA VAL A 50 11.45 -5.70 -27.58
C VAL A 50 10.26 -6.39 -26.93
N ARG A 51 10.21 -7.72 -27.03
CA ARG A 51 9.35 -8.51 -26.15
C ARG A 51 9.94 -8.44 -24.75
N HIS A 52 9.31 -7.66 -23.88
CA HIS A 52 9.60 -7.62 -22.46
C HIS A 52 9.22 -8.98 -21.84
N TYR A 53 10.11 -9.99 -21.96
CA TYR A 53 10.02 -11.25 -21.21
C TYR A 53 10.43 -11.06 -19.75
N VAL A 54 9.93 -9.99 -19.14
CA VAL A 54 10.15 -9.71 -17.73
C VAL A 54 8.91 -10.27 -17.04
N ASN A 55 8.94 -11.56 -16.72
CA ASN A 55 8.16 -12.08 -15.61
C ASN A 55 9.06 -11.97 -14.38
N PRO A 56 9.14 -10.80 -13.74
CA PRO A 56 9.96 -10.65 -12.54
C PRO A 56 9.48 -11.67 -11.50
N ASP A 57 10.41 -12.50 -11.04
CA ASP A 57 10.11 -13.47 -9.99
C ASP A 57 9.95 -12.72 -8.66
N TYR A 58 8.68 -12.55 -8.25
CA TYR A 58 8.34 -11.96 -6.96
C TYR A 58 8.21 -12.99 -5.84
N SER A 59 8.62 -14.24 -6.05
CA SER A 59 8.58 -15.30 -5.04
C SER A 59 9.24 -14.87 -3.72
N GLN A 60 10.36 -14.15 -3.82
CA GLN A 60 11.09 -13.62 -2.66
C GLN A 60 10.37 -12.47 -1.97
N PHE A 61 9.58 -11.67 -2.69
CA PHE A 61 8.86 -10.52 -2.14
C PHE A 61 7.53 -10.91 -1.48
N PHE A 62 6.93 -12.01 -1.93
CA PHE A 62 5.68 -12.53 -1.41
C PHE A 62 5.64 -12.73 0.12
N PRO A 63 6.62 -13.40 0.77
CA PRO A 63 6.61 -13.57 2.23
C PRO A 63 6.70 -12.23 2.96
N PHE A 64 7.45 -11.25 2.44
CA PHE A 64 7.53 -9.92 3.04
C PHE A 64 6.21 -9.15 2.93
N ALA A 65 5.53 -9.21 1.77
CA ALA A 65 4.23 -8.56 1.59
C ALA A 65 3.18 -9.12 2.58
N LEU A 66 3.16 -10.43 2.78
CA LEU A 66 2.29 -11.07 3.78
C LEU A 66 2.70 -10.72 5.22
N PHE A 67 3.99 -10.69 5.53
CA PHE A 67 4.50 -10.24 6.82
C PHE A 67 3.97 -8.86 7.17
N PHE A 68 4.14 -7.89 6.27
CA PHE A 68 3.68 -6.53 6.50
C PHE A 68 2.16 -6.46 6.67
N THR A 69 1.41 -7.21 5.87
CA THR A 69 -0.05 -7.24 5.97
C THR A 69 -0.51 -7.78 7.32
N ILE A 70 0.05 -8.91 7.77
CA ILE A 70 -0.31 -9.52 9.05
C ILE A 70 0.09 -8.62 10.22
N MET A 71 1.31 -8.06 10.20
CA MET A 71 1.76 -7.15 11.25
C MET A 71 0.92 -5.87 11.30
N HIS A 72 0.55 -5.32 10.15
CA HIS A 72 -0.27 -4.11 10.08
C HIS A 72 -1.64 -4.32 10.74
N VAL A 73 -2.33 -5.41 10.41
CA VAL A 73 -3.63 -5.72 11.03
C VAL A 73 -3.48 -6.11 12.50
N LEU A 74 -2.42 -6.85 12.86
CA LEU A 74 -2.14 -7.20 14.25
C LEU A 74 -1.99 -5.97 15.14
N VAL A 75 -1.18 -4.99 14.71
CA VAL A 75 -1.01 -3.73 15.45
C VAL A 75 -2.34 -2.97 15.54
N LEU A 76 -3.13 -2.95 14.47
CA LEU A 76 -4.46 -2.32 14.48
C LEU A 76 -5.39 -2.97 15.53
N VAL A 77 -5.47 -4.30 15.57
CA VAL A 77 -6.31 -5.03 16.53
C VAL A 77 -5.84 -4.79 17.96
N VAL A 78 -4.52 -4.86 18.21
CA VAL A 78 -3.96 -4.65 19.55
C VAL A 78 -4.15 -3.21 20.02
N ALA A 79 -3.93 -2.23 19.15
CA ALA A 79 -4.05 -0.80 19.50
C ALA A 79 -5.50 -0.36 19.73
N THR A 80 -6.48 -1.04 19.14
CA THR A 80 -7.91 -0.70 19.25
C THR A 80 -8.68 -1.55 20.26
N ALA A 81 -8.05 -2.58 20.83
CA ALA A 81 -8.70 -3.47 21.78
C ALA A 81 -9.08 -2.74 23.08
N SER A 82 -10.31 -2.94 23.54
CA SER A 82 -10.76 -2.49 24.86
C SER A 82 -10.23 -3.41 25.96
N TYR A 83 -10.00 -2.86 27.15
CA TYR A 83 -9.48 -3.62 28.30
C TYR A 83 -10.39 -4.79 28.72
N GLU A 84 -11.68 -4.74 28.40
CA GLU A 84 -12.64 -5.80 28.73
C GLU A 84 -12.64 -6.96 27.73
N ALA A 85 -12.10 -6.77 26.53
CA ALA A 85 -12.13 -7.75 25.44
C ALA A 85 -10.72 -8.27 25.08
N LEU A 86 -9.89 -8.55 26.08
CA LEU A 86 -8.49 -9.00 25.93
C LEU A 86 -8.32 -10.33 25.18
N LEU A 87 -9.36 -11.16 25.12
CA LEU A 87 -9.27 -12.48 24.50
C LEU A 87 -9.08 -12.40 22.97
N LEU A 88 -9.71 -11.42 22.32
CA LEU A 88 -9.57 -11.17 20.88
C LEU A 88 -8.14 -10.83 20.44
N PRO A 89 -7.47 -9.80 21.00
CA PRO A 89 -6.09 -9.47 20.60
C PRO A 89 -5.11 -10.59 20.94
N ILE A 90 -5.31 -11.34 22.02
CA ILE A 90 -4.46 -12.49 22.37
C ILE A 90 -4.54 -13.59 21.29
N ILE A 91 -5.76 -13.98 20.89
CA ILE A 91 -5.95 -14.96 19.80
C ILE A 91 -5.35 -14.43 18.50
N TYR A 92 -5.55 -13.14 18.22
CA TYR A 92 -5.03 -12.52 17.00
C TYR A 92 -3.50 -12.54 16.96
N VAL A 93 -2.84 -12.21 18.07
CA VAL A 93 -1.37 -12.29 18.20
C VAL A 93 -0.89 -13.74 18.03
N ALA A 94 -1.55 -14.70 18.67
CA ALA A 94 -1.20 -16.12 18.51
C ALA A 94 -1.32 -16.60 17.06
N SER A 95 -2.42 -16.23 16.38
CA SER A 95 -2.62 -16.54 14.96
C SER A 95 -1.60 -15.85 14.06
N GLY A 96 -1.22 -14.60 14.37
CA GLY A 96 -0.19 -13.86 13.65
C GLY A 96 1.17 -14.53 13.76
N VAL A 97 1.58 -14.94 14.97
CA VAL A 97 2.82 -15.69 15.20
C VAL A 97 2.80 -17.02 14.44
N LEU A 98 1.68 -17.76 14.50
CA LEU A 98 1.54 -19.02 13.74
C LEU A 98 1.68 -18.79 12.23
N ALA A 99 1.03 -17.76 11.69
CA ALA A 99 1.13 -17.40 10.29
C ALA A 99 2.57 -17.04 9.90
N MET A 100 3.30 -16.32 10.77
CA MET A 100 4.72 -16.02 10.55
C MET A 100 5.57 -17.29 10.50
N ILE A 101 5.35 -18.22 11.43
CA ILE A 101 6.06 -19.50 11.44
C ILE A 101 5.79 -20.25 10.14
N ILE A 102 4.55 -20.27 9.64
CA ILE A 102 4.21 -20.96 8.38
C ILE A 102 4.87 -20.29 7.18
N ILE A 103 4.84 -18.96 7.10
CA ILE A 103 5.39 -18.20 5.95
C ILE A 103 6.90 -18.33 5.84
N PHE A 104 7.63 -18.34 6.97
CA PHE A 104 9.09 -18.44 7.01
C PHE A 104 9.61 -19.86 7.24
N LYS A 105 8.73 -20.86 7.32
CA LYS A 105 9.14 -22.26 7.34
C LYS A 105 9.44 -22.70 5.91
N ASN A 106 10.71 -22.70 5.56
CA ASN A 106 11.25 -23.32 4.35
C ASN A 106 10.87 -24.80 4.26
#